data_AF-A0A3N5SYS0-F1
#
_entry.id   AF-A0A3N5SYS0-F1
#
_cell.length_a   1.000
_cell.length_b   1.000
_cell.length_c   1.000
_cell.angle_alpha   90.00
_cell.angle_beta   90.00
_cell.angle_gamma   90.00
#
_symmetry.space_group_name_H-M   'P 1'
#
loop_
_entity.id
_entity.type
_entity.pdbx_description
1 polymer ?
#
loop_
_entity_poly.entity_id
_entity_poly.type
_entity_poly.pdbx_seq_one_letter_code
_entity_poly.pdbx_strand_id
1 'polypeptide(L)'
;MTTMVSRSCSRWFLTGGGFLVKNRYLHRKILNTLKGETMPTYSHSQLSTYETCPHQYKLAYIDRIETETEGIEAFMGSRVHDALEKLYRDLMKVDKLNTLQEILDFYHQSWEKNW
;
A
#
# COMPACT_ATOMS: atom_id res chain seq x y z
N MET A 1 7.93 10.46 -38.03
CA MET A 1 7.59 9.18 -37.40
C MET A 1 7.12 9.48 -35.99
N THR A 2 5.83 9.75 -35.84
CA THR A 2 5.21 10.14 -34.58
C THR A 2 3.83 9.51 -34.54
N THR A 3 3.56 8.68 -33.52
CA THR A 3 2.27 8.31 -32.91
C THR A 3 2.56 7.08 -32.03
N MET A 4 2.00 6.86 -30.84
CA MET A 4 0.94 7.50 -30.08
C MET A 4 1.04 6.95 -28.65
N VAL A 5 1.09 7.83 -27.66
CA VAL A 5 0.80 7.49 -26.25
C VAL A 5 -0.70 7.19 -26.19
N SER A 6 -1.07 5.91 -26.09
CA SER A 6 -2.49 5.54 -25.96
C SER A 6 -2.91 5.58 -24.50
N ARG A 7 -3.34 6.76 -24.07
CA ARG A 7 -4.32 6.91 -23.00
C ARG A 7 -5.60 6.22 -23.46
N SER A 8 -6.05 5.19 -22.75
CA SER A 8 -7.46 4.80 -22.82
C SER A 8 -7.92 4.12 -21.53
N CYS A 9 -8.09 4.93 -20.49
CA CYS A 9 -9.15 4.70 -19.51
C CYS A 9 -10.40 5.40 -20.07
N SER A 10 -11.04 4.77 -21.06
CA SER A 10 -12.30 5.23 -21.65
C SER A 10 -13.39 4.25 -21.22
N ARG A 11 -14.30 4.70 -20.36
CA ARG A 11 -15.64 5.15 -20.78
C ARG A 11 -16.58 3.96 -20.98
N TRP A 12 -17.15 3.49 -19.87
CA TRP A 12 -18.31 2.60 -19.94
C TRP A 12 -19.49 3.38 -20.52
N PHE A 13 -19.85 2.98 -21.73
CA PHE A 13 -21.01 3.43 -22.49
C PHE A 13 -22.30 3.21 -21.69
N LEU A 14 -23.09 4.28 -21.56
CA LEU A 14 -24.49 4.22 -21.18
C LEU A 14 -25.31 3.87 -22.42
N THR A 15 -25.58 2.59 -22.65
CA THR A 15 -26.73 2.15 -23.44
C THR A 15 -27.80 1.64 -22.47
N GLY A 16 -28.97 2.25 -22.55
CA GLY A 16 -30.12 1.97 -21.70
C GLY A 16 -30.51 0.49 -21.66
N GLY A 17 -30.81 0.04 -20.46
CA GLY A 17 -31.26 -1.32 -20.17
C GLY A 17 -31.21 -1.51 -18.66
N GLY A 18 -32.37 -1.40 -18.01
CA GLY A 18 -32.47 -1.51 -16.56
C GLY A 18 -31.96 -2.86 -16.07
N PHE A 19 -30.79 -2.85 -15.45
CA PHE A 19 -30.36 -3.92 -14.57
C PHE A 19 -30.03 -3.29 -13.22
N LEU A 20 -31.02 -3.33 -12.32
CA LEU A 20 -30.87 -3.04 -10.90
C LEU A 20 -29.88 -4.06 -10.30
N VAL A 21 -28.58 -3.87 -10.51
CA VAL A 21 -27.59 -4.36 -9.57
C VAL A 21 -27.82 -3.52 -8.30
N LYS A 22 -28.71 -4.01 -7.43
CA LYS A 22 -28.74 -3.57 -6.03
C LYS A 22 -27.33 -3.76 -5.50
N ASN A 23 -26.61 -2.65 -5.46
CA ASN A 23 -25.25 -2.58 -4.96
C ASN A 23 -25.32 -2.93 -3.46
N ARG A 24 -25.16 -4.22 -3.15
CA ARG A 24 -25.27 -4.77 -1.79
C ARG A 24 -24.28 -4.12 -0.81
N TYR A 25 -23.24 -3.46 -1.33
CA TYR A 25 -22.28 -2.66 -0.57
C TYR A 25 -22.84 -1.34 -0.04
N LEU A 26 -23.74 -0.67 -0.77
CA LEU A 26 -24.39 0.57 -0.29
C LEU A 26 -25.31 0.29 0.91
N HIS A 27 -25.93 -0.89 0.96
CA HIS A 27 -26.83 -1.26 2.06
C HIS A 27 -26.10 -1.55 3.37
N ARG A 28 -24.83 -1.98 3.32
CA ARG A 28 -24.02 -2.24 4.53
C ARG A 28 -23.47 -0.95 5.14
N LYS A 29 -23.11 0.05 4.33
CA LYS A 29 -22.62 1.35 4.82
C LYS A 29 -23.71 2.16 5.56
N ILE A 30 -24.98 2.06 5.16
CA ILE A 30 -26.10 2.76 5.83
C ILE A 30 -26.42 2.14 7.19
N LEU A 31 -26.31 0.80 7.32
CA LEU A 31 -26.60 0.09 8.57
C LEU A 31 -25.57 0.34 9.69
N ASN A 32 -24.34 0.70 9.34
CA ASN A 32 -23.27 0.99 10.30
C ASN A 32 -23.42 2.38 10.97
N THR A 33 -24.06 3.34 10.30
CA THR A 33 -24.31 4.69 10.84
C THR A 33 -25.24 4.68 12.06
N LEU A 34 -26.12 3.68 12.20
CA LEU A 34 -27.06 3.57 13.32
C LEU A 34 -26.47 2.91 14.57
N LYS A 35 -25.20 2.46 14.53
CA LYS A 35 -24.55 1.73 15.65
C LYS A 35 -23.39 2.48 16.34
N GLY A 36 -23.17 3.76 16.03
CA GLY A 36 -22.11 4.54 16.69
C GLY A 36 -20.71 4.05 16.34
N GLU A 37 -20.43 3.80 15.06
CA GLU A 37 -19.09 3.47 14.58
C GLU A 37 -18.31 4.73 14.22
N THR A 38 -17.05 4.77 14.69
CA THR A 38 -16.04 5.80 14.39
C THR A 38 -15.94 6.05 12.89
N MET A 39 -15.83 7.33 12.49
CA MET A 39 -15.62 7.68 11.08
C MET A 39 -14.48 6.85 10.49
N PRO A 40 -14.67 6.20 9.33
CA PRO A 40 -13.61 5.41 8.72
C PRO A 40 -12.39 6.31 8.45
N THR A 41 -11.27 5.95 9.07
CA THR A 41 -9.99 6.66 8.89
C THR A 41 -9.40 6.24 7.56
N TYR A 42 -9.26 7.20 6.64
CA TYR A 42 -8.57 7.00 5.36
C TYR A 42 -7.18 7.62 5.43
N SER A 43 -6.20 6.94 4.87
CA SER A 43 -4.85 7.47 4.69
C SER A 43 -4.72 8.21 3.36
N HIS A 44 -3.72 9.10 3.25
CA HIS A 44 -3.45 9.83 2.00
C HIS A 44 -3.14 8.89 0.82
N SER A 45 -2.41 7.81 1.06
CA SER A 45 -2.09 6.80 0.04
C SER A 45 -3.35 6.06 -0.44
N GLN A 46 -4.27 5.75 0.47
CA GLN A 46 -5.57 5.15 0.13
C GLN A 46 -6.41 6.05 -0.77
N LEU A 47 -6.52 7.34 -0.42
CA LEU A 47 -7.28 8.30 -1.21
C LEU A 47 -6.64 8.51 -2.60
N SER A 48 -5.32 8.68 -2.65
CA SER A 48 -4.58 8.84 -3.91
C SER A 48 -4.71 7.61 -4.82
N THR A 49 -4.70 6.41 -4.26
CA THR A 49 -4.92 5.16 -5.02
C THR A 49 -6.32 5.12 -5.62
N TYR A 50 -7.34 5.55 -4.86
CA TYR A 50 -8.72 5.61 -5.35
C TYR A 50 -8.89 6.64 -6.46
N GLU A 51 -8.31 7.83 -6.31
CA GLU A 51 -8.32 8.91 -7.31
C GLU A 51 -7.63 8.47 -8.61
N THR A 52 -6.55 7.68 -8.50
CA THR A 52 -5.85 7.13 -9.67
C THR A 52 -6.65 6.03 -10.34
N CYS A 53 -7.12 5.03 -9.59
CA CYS A 53 -7.91 3.92 -10.11
C CYS A 53 -8.81 3.29 -9.01
N PRO A 54 -10.15 3.43 -9.10
CA PRO A 54 -11.06 2.81 -8.14
C PRO A 54 -10.98 1.28 -8.09
N HIS A 55 -10.62 0.63 -9.20
CA HIS A 55 -10.48 -0.82 -9.25
C HIS A 55 -9.26 -1.30 -8.46
N GLN A 56 -8.12 -0.62 -8.60
CA GLN A 56 -6.91 -0.90 -7.82
C GLN A 56 -7.17 -0.73 -6.32
N TYR A 57 -7.87 0.34 -5.93
CA TYR A 57 -8.27 0.55 -4.54
C TYR A 57 -9.12 -0.61 -4.01
N LYS A 58 -10.06 -1.11 -4.80
CA LYS A 58 -10.88 -2.25 -4.41
C LYS A 58 -10.01 -3.49 -4.18
N LEU A 59 -9.14 -3.84 -5.12
CA LEU A 59 -8.27 -5.02 -5.00
C LEU A 59 -7.34 -4.92 -3.77
N ALA A 60 -6.73 -3.77 -3.55
CA ALA A 60 -5.74 -3.56 -2.49
C ALA A 60 -6.37 -3.39 -1.09
N TYR A 61 -7.45 -2.59 -0.96
CA TYR A 61 -7.95 -2.17 0.35
C TYR A 61 -9.31 -2.77 0.74
N ILE A 62 -10.13 -3.20 -0.22
CA ILE A 62 -11.44 -3.83 0.03
C ILE A 62 -11.30 -5.35 0.01
N ASP A 63 -10.84 -5.89 -1.12
CA ASP A 63 -10.69 -7.33 -1.35
C ASP A 63 -9.39 -7.85 -0.71
N ARG A 64 -8.42 -6.97 -0.41
CA ARG A 64 -7.15 -7.24 0.27
C ARG A 64 -6.40 -8.43 -0.31
N ILE A 65 -6.27 -8.43 -1.63
CA ILE A 65 -5.55 -9.48 -2.34
C ILE A 65 -4.08 -9.37 -1.96
N GLU A 66 -3.55 -10.42 -1.35
CA GLU A 66 -2.14 -10.51 -0.99
C GLU A 66 -1.29 -10.60 -2.25
N THR A 67 -0.31 -9.72 -2.36
CA THR A 67 0.72 -9.82 -3.39
C THR A 67 1.78 -10.76 -2.89
N GLU A 68 2.00 -11.88 -3.60
CA GLU A 68 2.99 -12.91 -3.24
C GLU A 68 4.43 -12.39 -3.24
N THR A 69 4.68 -11.21 -3.84
CA THR A 69 6.02 -10.61 -3.95
C THR A 69 6.00 -9.15 -3.52
N GLU A 70 6.96 -8.79 -2.65
CA GLU A 70 7.28 -7.40 -2.37
C GLU A 70 8.10 -6.83 -3.53
N GLY A 71 7.79 -5.62 -3.97
CA GLY A 71 8.63 -4.93 -4.94
C GLY A 71 10.03 -4.66 -4.38
N ILE A 72 11.05 -4.64 -5.23
CA ILE A 72 12.45 -4.38 -4.83
C ILE A 72 12.61 -3.09 -4.00
N GLU A 73 11.81 -2.06 -4.29
CA GLU A 73 11.81 -0.79 -3.55
C GLU A 73 11.29 -0.95 -2.12
N ALA A 74 10.19 -1.69 -1.94
CA ALA A 74 9.63 -1.97 -0.62
C ALA A 74 10.57 -2.87 0.19
N PHE A 75 11.13 -3.89 -0.46
CA PHE A 75 12.14 -4.77 0.13
C PHE A 75 13.36 -3.97 0.60
N MET A 76 14.00 -3.20 -0.30
CA MET A 76 15.15 -2.37 0.03
C MET A 76 14.83 -1.37 1.14
N GLY A 77 13.68 -0.69 1.06
CA GLY A 77 13.23 0.26 2.07
C GLY A 77 13.14 -0.38 3.46
N SER A 78 12.54 -1.57 3.55
CA SER A 78 12.44 -2.30 4.81
C SER A 78 13.83 -2.66 5.38
N ARG A 79 14.78 -3.10 4.53
CA ARG A 79 16.17 -3.39 4.98
C ARG A 79 16.89 -2.15 5.51
N VAL A 80 16.68 -0.99 4.89
CA VAL A 80 17.24 0.29 5.38
C VAL A 80 16.61 0.67 6.72
N HIS A 81 15.29 0.53 6.86
CA HIS A 81 14.61 0.78 8.13
C HIS A 81 15.14 -0.12 9.25
N ASP A 82 15.33 -1.41 8.99
CA ASP A 82 15.89 -2.36 9.96
C ASP A 82 17.30 -1.94 10.43
N ALA A 83 18.15 -1.50 9.50
CA ALA A 83 19.52 -1.06 9.81
C ALA A 83 19.54 0.22 10.65
N LEU A 84 18.70 1.20 10.32
CA LEU A 84 18.56 2.43 11.11
C LEU A 84 17.96 2.15 12.48
N GLU A 85 16.96 1.27 12.56
CA GLU A 85 16.38 0.85 13.82
C GLU A 85 17.44 0.22 14.73
N LYS A 86 18.30 -0.66 14.18
CA LYS A 86 19.44 -1.22 14.92
C LYS A 86 20.38 -0.12 15.43
N LEU A 87 20.76 0.83 14.58
CA LEU A 87 21.64 1.94 14.97
C LEU A 87 21.06 2.71 16.16
N TYR A 88 19.79 3.11 16.09
CA TYR A 88 19.14 3.86 17.16
C TYR A 88 18.95 3.02 18.43
N ARG A 89 18.59 1.74 18.30
CA ARG A 89 18.44 0.83 19.45
C ARG A 89 19.75 0.65 20.20
N ASP A 90 20.85 0.44 19.49
CA ASP A 90 22.16 0.25 20.11
C ASP A 90 22.67 1.52 20.79
N LEU A 91 22.45 2.68 20.17
CA LEU A 91 22.78 3.98 20.75
C LEU A 91 21.97 4.24 22.03
N MET A 92 20.65 4.01 22.00
CA MET A 92 19.77 4.35 23.11
C MET A 92 19.78 3.33 24.25
N LYS A 93 20.02 2.04 23.97
CA LYS A 93 19.88 0.96 24.96
C LYS A 93 21.22 0.43 25.48
N VAL A 94 22.27 0.51 24.68
CA VAL A 94 23.57 -0.12 24.97
C VAL A 94 24.68 0.93 25.11
N ASP A 95 24.37 2.22 24.83
CA ASP A 95 25.35 3.32 24.72
C ASP A 95 26.52 2.95 23.79
N LYS A 96 26.23 2.12 22.79
CA LYS A 96 27.22 1.63 21.83
C LYS A 96 27.23 2.56 20.62
N LEU A 97 28.38 3.18 20.37
CA LEU A 97 28.63 3.85 19.08
C LEU A 97 28.98 2.78 18.04
N ASN A 98 28.01 2.42 17.21
CA ASN A 98 28.29 1.56 16.07
C ASN A 98 29.16 2.29 15.05
N THR A 99 30.13 1.56 14.52
CA THR A 99 30.89 2.01 13.35
C THR A 99 30.04 1.87 12.08
N LEU A 100 30.38 2.63 11.04
CA LEU A 100 29.72 2.53 9.75
C LEU A 100 29.75 1.09 9.20
N GLN A 101 30.89 0.42 9.35
CA GLN A 101 31.08 -0.94 8.82
C GLN A 101 30.13 -1.94 9.47
N GLU A 102 29.92 -1.87 10.79
CA GLU A 102 29.01 -2.78 11.50
C GLU A 102 27.55 -2.66 11.02
N ILE A 103 27.11 -1.45 10.68
CA ILE A 103 25.75 -1.22 10.16
C ILE A 103 25.64 -1.71 8.71
N LEU A 104 26.68 -1.48 7.90
CA LEU A 104 26.73 -2.00 6.53
C LEU A 104 26.74 -3.52 6.50
N ASP A 105 27.54 -4.17 7.35
CA ASP A 105 27.61 -5.62 7.46
C ASP A 105 26.24 -6.19 7.87
N PHE A 106 25.56 -5.56 8.83
CA PHE A 106 24.21 -5.93 9.22
C PHE A 106 23.21 -5.80 8.05
N TYR A 107 23.28 -4.71 7.29
CA TYR A 107 22.43 -4.49 6.13
C TYR A 107 22.66 -5.58 5.07
N HIS A 108 23.92 -5.89 4.73
CA HIS A 108 24.25 -6.93 3.74
C HIS A 108 23.80 -8.31 4.20
N GLN A 109 24.03 -8.67 5.46
CA GLN A 109 23.54 -9.94 6.02
C GLN A 109 22.00 -10.02 5.99
N SER A 110 21.32 -8.92 6.30
CA SER A 110 19.86 -8.85 6.25
C SER A 110 19.34 -8.95 4.80
N TRP A 111 20.07 -8.39 3.85
CA TRP A 111 19.77 -8.50 2.43
C TRP A 111 19.85 -9.96 1.95
N GLU A 112 21.00 -10.61 2.14
CA GLU A 112 21.23 -12.00 1.70
C GLU A 112 20.27 -13.00 2.34
N LYS A 113 19.83 -12.74 3.57
CA LYS A 113 18.91 -13.62 4.30
C LYS A 113 17.48 -13.58 3.77
N ASN A 114 17.04 -12.42 3.26
CA ASN A 114 15.64 -12.18 2.91
C ASN A 114 15.39 -12.04 1.40
N TRP A 115 16.45 -12.07 0.57
CA TRP A 115 16.41 -12.02 -0.89
C TRP A 115 16.50 -13.41 -1.50
#